data_AF-A0A9E4B9R3-F1
#
_entry.id   AF-A0A9E4B9R3-F1
#
_cell.length_a   1.000
_cell.length_b   1.000
_cell.length_c   1.000
_cell.angle_alpha   90.00
_cell.angle_beta   90.00
_cell.angle_gamma   90.00
#
_symmetry.space_group_name_H-M   'P 1'
#
loop_
_entity.id
_entity.type
_entity.pdbx_description
1 polymer ?
#
loop_
_entity_poly.entity_id
_entity_poly.type
_entity_poly.pdbx_seq_one_letter_code
_entity_poly.pdbx_strand_id
1 'polypeptide(L)'
;MAAEEPTCVFVALALAVVLASSLDGVAAERQGLDAQVASLLEIAAGANSFDRNRALYEFIADVDQGRLERLLAEVAGMSASPRRDDISRVLYVRYASMDPAAAADHASRARASPDVVSAVFRAWAHVDLDSAVARAAELPTSVRADAARALLQLDLPTQQREAIAEHLATRPAIVEISKPEAPPPDEAYDEALSRIGAMPDERLRRKEARAVASAWAAADPAGALAAIIAWQSDADVKDSMRHQIMDEWSSADPRTAMDWLLASESNQLPNLVSFAFLHLAKSELADAEALIATIPSETARRHARVGQGDLDLMLAAFEDLDARDQPMAVAGLAERLARESPERAFEWFMGLDEEVRKDRFNWTLSALHRQEPALAKELIRGVADPRLRIDAARAVTRPGNVGAEDLRWAESLGTEEEYAPVVGDVFYGWFGHDAEGANAALRRYPRGAARDDALDRLVGANLSAFDPQAAERLFDAIESPDKRRGAASRLHRYYTEVDPNERKAAVFRDLAADEDP
;
A
#
# COMPACT_ATOMS: atom_id res chain seq x y z
N MET A 1 44.79 -70.29 -28.94
CA MET A 1 45.46 -68.98 -28.76
C MET A 1 44.47 -68.07 -28.07
N ALA A 2 44.75 -67.80 -26.79
CA ALA A 2 43.98 -66.91 -25.94
C ALA A 2 44.36 -65.46 -26.27
N ALA A 3 43.37 -64.57 -26.28
CA ALA A 3 43.55 -63.14 -26.12
C ALA A 3 42.33 -62.62 -25.34
N GLU A 4 42.58 -62.28 -24.08
CA GLU A 4 41.67 -61.63 -23.16
C GLU A 4 41.55 -60.14 -23.53
N GLU A 5 40.34 -59.57 -23.50
CA GLU A 5 40.12 -58.13 -23.57
C GLU A 5 39.76 -57.58 -22.18
N PRO A 6 40.61 -56.74 -21.55
CA PRO A 6 40.31 -56.06 -20.29
C PRO A 6 40.05 -54.57 -20.56
N THR A 7 38.86 -54.21 -21.06
CA THR A 7 38.58 -52.79 -21.38
C THR A 7 37.33 -52.23 -20.67
N CYS A 8 36.42 -53.09 -20.18
CA CYS A 8 35.17 -52.61 -19.56
C CYS A 8 35.31 -52.20 -18.08
N VAL A 9 36.28 -52.73 -17.33
CA VAL A 9 36.40 -52.46 -15.89
C VAL A 9 37.06 -51.09 -15.61
N PHE A 10 37.97 -50.62 -16.47
CA PHE A 10 38.66 -49.35 -16.27
C PHE A 10 37.77 -48.11 -16.50
N VAL A 11 36.80 -48.19 -17.42
CA VAL A 11 35.88 -47.06 -17.69
C VAL A 11 34.88 -46.88 -16.54
N ALA A 12 34.39 -47.97 -15.95
CA ALA A 12 33.50 -47.92 -14.79
C ALA A 12 34.19 -47.37 -13.53
N LEU A 13 35.47 -47.71 -13.31
CA LEU A 13 36.23 -47.18 -12.18
C LEU A 13 36.57 -45.69 -12.35
N ALA A 14 36.89 -45.25 -13.58
CA ALA A 14 37.16 -43.85 -13.87
C ALA A 14 35.93 -42.96 -13.69
N LEU A 15 34.73 -43.44 -14.10
CA LEU A 15 33.48 -42.69 -13.88
C LEU A 15 33.10 -42.61 -12.40
N ALA A 16 33.32 -43.68 -11.63
CA ALA A 16 33.07 -43.70 -10.19
C ALA A 16 34.01 -42.76 -9.41
N VAL A 17 35.28 -42.64 -9.83
CA VAL A 17 36.25 -41.71 -9.22
C VAL A 17 35.96 -40.24 -9.57
N VAL A 18 35.46 -39.96 -10.78
CA VAL A 18 35.04 -38.60 -11.17
C VAL A 18 33.76 -38.19 -10.44
N LEU A 19 32.80 -39.10 -10.25
CA LEU A 19 31.58 -38.83 -9.47
C LEU A 19 31.85 -38.71 -7.97
N ALA A 20 32.78 -39.51 -7.41
CA ALA A 20 33.20 -39.37 -6.01
C ALA A 20 33.93 -38.06 -5.74
N SER A 21 34.87 -37.68 -6.62
CA SER A 21 35.59 -36.39 -6.54
C SER A 21 34.66 -35.17 -6.68
N SER A 22 33.55 -35.31 -7.42
CA SER A 22 32.54 -34.25 -7.56
C SER A 22 31.65 -34.10 -6.32
N LEU A 23 31.42 -35.16 -5.55
CA LEU A 23 30.63 -35.11 -4.32
C LEU A 23 31.44 -34.58 -3.14
N ASP A 24 32.74 -34.90 -3.08
CA ASP A 24 33.64 -34.35 -2.06
C ASP A 24 33.90 -32.85 -2.27
N GLY A 25 33.90 -32.38 -3.53
CA GLY A 25 33.97 -30.94 -3.86
C GLY A 25 32.74 -30.16 -3.40
N VAL A 26 31.53 -30.69 -3.60
CA VAL A 26 30.28 -30.06 -3.15
C VAL A 26 30.16 -30.08 -1.63
N ALA A 27 30.69 -31.11 -0.95
CA ALA A 27 30.73 -31.17 0.51
C ALA A 27 31.73 -30.18 1.12
N ALA A 28 32.89 -29.98 0.49
CA ALA A 28 33.89 -29.00 0.93
C ALA A 28 33.47 -27.54 0.65
N GLU A 29 32.78 -27.30 -0.46
CA GLU A 29 32.19 -25.98 -0.78
C GLU A 29 31.02 -25.65 0.16
N ARG A 30 30.20 -26.64 0.54
CA ARG A 30 29.20 -26.51 1.61
C ARG A 30 29.81 -26.25 2.99
N GLN A 31 30.92 -26.91 3.35
CA GLN A 31 31.63 -26.63 4.60
C GLN A 31 32.27 -25.23 4.64
N GLY A 32 32.63 -24.65 3.49
CA GLY A 32 33.08 -23.26 3.38
C GLY A 32 31.93 -22.24 3.47
N LEU A 33 30.75 -22.60 2.97
CA LEU A 33 29.51 -21.80 3.09
C LEU A 33 28.90 -21.85 4.49
N ASP A 34 29.03 -22.97 5.21
CA ASP A 34 28.61 -23.13 6.61
C ASP A 34 29.41 -22.21 7.57
N ALA A 35 30.58 -21.71 7.14
CA ALA A 35 31.37 -20.74 7.91
C ALA A 35 30.96 -19.27 7.65
N GLN A 36 30.08 -19.01 6.66
CA GLN A 36 29.46 -17.71 6.40
C GLN A 36 27.94 -17.79 6.54
N VAL A 37 27.45 -18.49 7.56
CA VAL A 37 26.04 -18.37 7.94
C VAL A 37 25.85 -16.97 8.50
N ALA A 38 25.48 -16.03 7.62
CA ALA A 38 25.07 -14.70 8.02
C ALA A 38 23.99 -14.85 9.10
N SER A 39 24.19 -14.19 10.23
CA SER A 39 23.16 -14.15 11.26
C SER A 39 21.88 -13.51 10.69
N LEU A 40 20.74 -13.82 11.29
CA LEU A 40 19.47 -13.20 10.87
C LEU A 40 19.56 -11.67 10.91
N LEU A 41 20.32 -11.12 11.87
CA LEU A 41 20.59 -9.67 11.98
C LEU A 41 21.42 -9.12 10.82
N GLU A 42 22.42 -9.87 10.34
CA GLU A 42 23.21 -9.47 9.16
C GLU A 42 22.35 -9.47 7.89
N ILE A 43 21.53 -10.51 7.70
CA ILE A 43 20.56 -10.56 6.59
C ILE A 43 19.58 -9.39 6.71
N ALA A 44 19.06 -9.13 7.91
CA ALA A 44 18.14 -8.02 8.18
C ALA A 44 18.77 -6.64 7.91
N ALA A 45 20.09 -6.48 8.09
CA ALA A 45 20.77 -5.21 7.84
C ALA A 45 20.90 -4.86 6.35
N GLY A 46 20.68 -5.83 5.43
CA GLY A 46 20.76 -5.62 3.98
C GLY A 46 19.90 -4.46 3.48
N ALA A 47 20.53 -3.52 2.75
CA ALA A 47 19.89 -2.29 2.27
C ALA A 47 18.79 -2.55 1.24
N ASN A 48 19.00 -3.50 0.32
CA ASN A 48 18.06 -3.87 -0.72
C ASN A 48 17.08 -4.96 -0.21
N SER A 49 15.77 -4.75 -0.38
CA SER A 49 14.73 -5.72 -0.01
C SER A 49 14.82 -7.02 -0.80
N PHE A 50 15.21 -6.97 -2.07
CA PHE A 50 15.34 -8.15 -2.91
C PHE A 50 16.46 -9.08 -2.45
N ASP A 51 17.68 -8.54 -2.29
CA ASP A 51 18.85 -9.31 -1.85
C ASP A 51 18.65 -9.89 -0.45
N ARG A 52 18.05 -9.10 0.45
CA ARG A 52 17.68 -9.56 1.79
C ARG A 52 16.72 -10.73 1.73
N ASN A 53 15.66 -10.64 0.94
CA ASN A 53 14.66 -11.71 0.85
C ASN A 53 15.26 -12.98 0.24
N ARG A 54 16.12 -12.85 -0.78
CA ARG A 54 16.88 -13.98 -1.34
C ARG A 54 17.73 -14.66 -0.27
N ALA A 55 18.58 -13.91 0.43
CA ALA A 55 19.43 -14.43 1.49
C ALA A 55 18.61 -15.07 2.62
N LEU A 56 17.44 -14.51 2.95
CA LEU A 56 16.53 -15.07 3.93
C LEU A 56 15.95 -16.41 3.48
N TYR A 57 15.52 -16.55 2.21
CA TYR A 57 15.04 -17.83 1.68
C TYR A 57 16.13 -18.90 1.66
N GLU A 58 17.35 -18.54 1.27
CA GLU A 58 18.51 -19.44 1.30
C GLU A 58 18.82 -19.88 2.74
N PHE A 59 18.81 -18.94 3.69
CA PHE A 59 19.08 -19.19 5.11
C PHE A 59 18.05 -20.14 5.75
N ILE A 60 16.78 -20.07 5.35
CA ILE A 60 15.70 -20.87 5.97
C ILE A 60 15.33 -22.14 5.21
N ALA A 61 16.03 -22.42 4.11
CA ALA A 61 15.74 -23.58 3.25
C ALA A 61 15.82 -24.90 4.02
N ASP A 62 16.85 -25.07 4.87
CA ASP A 62 17.10 -26.32 5.60
C ASP A 62 16.79 -26.23 7.11
N VAL A 63 16.04 -25.20 7.51
CA VAL A 63 15.74 -24.94 8.92
C VAL A 63 14.56 -25.79 9.39
N ASP A 64 14.75 -26.47 10.53
CA ASP A 64 13.69 -27.21 11.20
C ASP A 64 12.66 -26.31 11.93
N GLN A 65 11.53 -26.88 12.32
CA GLN A 65 10.46 -26.15 13.02
C GLN A 65 10.95 -25.47 14.30
N GLY A 66 11.73 -26.17 15.14
CA GLY A 66 12.20 -25.62 16.41
C GLY A 66 13.19 -24.46 16.22
N ARG A 67 13.97 -24.45 15.14
CA ARG A 67 14.84 -23.33 14.78
C ARG A 67 14.04 -22.19 14.17
N LEU A 68 13.00 -22.42 13.37
CA LEU A 68 12.08 -21.36 12.90
C LEU A 68 11.42 -20.63 14.08
N GLU A 69 10.93 -21.35 15.09
CA GLU A 69 10.34 -20.73 16.28
C GLU A 69 11.33 -19.84 17.03
N ARG A 70 12.59 -20.28 17.16
CA ARG A 70 13.66 -19.45 17.76
C ARG A 70 13.95 -18.20 16.94
N LEU A 71 13.99 -18.32 15.61
CA LEU A 71 14.19 -17.16 14.72
C LEU A 71 13.01 -16.18 14.82
N LEU A 72 11.77 -16.68 14.87
CA LEU A 72 10.58 -15.85 15.08
C LEU A 72 10.62 -15.13 16.43
N ALA A 73 11.08 -15.79 17.49
CA ALA A 73 11.29 -15.16 18.79
C ALA A 73 12.37 -14.07 18.75
N GLU A 74 13.46 -14.29 18.00
CA GLU A 74 14.51 -13.28 17.77
C GLU A 74 13.94 -12.05 17.04
N VAL A 75 13.18 -12.26 15.96
CA VAL A 75 12.52 -11.18 15.20
C VAL A 75 11.48 -10.44 16.05
N ALA A 76 10.78 -11.13 16.96
CA ALA A 76 9.86 -10.50 17.90
C ALA A 76 10.56 -9.54 18.88
N GLY A 77 11.86 -9.77 19.15
CA GLY A 77 12.69 -8.88 19.96
C GLY A 77 13.20 -7.64 19.22
N MET A 78 13.04 -7.57 17.89
CA MET A 78 13.43 -6.40 17.09
C MET A 78 12.43 -5.25 17.26
N SER A 79 12.92 -4.01 17.09
CA SER A 79 12.06 -2.83 17.02
C SER A 79 11.02 -2.98 15.90
N ALA A 80 9.78 -2.57 16.18
CA ALA A 80 8.70 -2.55 15.20
C ALA A 80 9.12 -1.71 13.98
N SER A 81 9.10 -2.33 12.80
CA SER A 81 9.48 -1.71 11.55
C SER A 81 8.92 -2.55 10.39
N PRO A 82 8.66 -1.95 9.21
CA PRO A 82 8.22 -2.71 8.03
C PRO A 82 9.18 -3.87 7.68
N ARG A 83 10.47 -3.67 7.96
CA ARG A 83 11.51 -4.68 7.78
C ARG A 83 11.33 -5.89 8.70
N ARG A 84 10.97 -5.69 9.97
CA ARG A 84 10.67 -6.77 10.92
C ARG A 84 9.47 -7.58 10.42
N ASP A 85 8.45 -6.91 9.89
CA ASP A 85 7.24 -7.56 9.39
C ASP A 85 7.53 -8.38 8.12
N ASP A 86 8.34 -7.86 7.20
CA ASP A 86 8.80 -8.60 6.03
C ASP A 86 9.54 -9.88 6.38
N ILE A 87 10.49 -9.82 7.32
CA ILE A 87 11.25 -10.99 7.77
C ILE A 87 10.32 -12.00 8.44
N SER A 88 9.44 -11.53 9.34
CA SER A 88 8.45 -12.37 10.02
C SER A 88 7.58 -13.11 9.01
N ARG A 89 7.06 -12.39 8.00
CA ARG A 89 6.22 -12.96 6.95
C ARG A 89 6.91 -14.11 6.22
N VAL A 90 8.17 -13.94 5.82
CA VAL A 90 8.94 -14.99 5.13
C VAL A 90 9.15 -16.21 6.04
N LEU A 91 9.49 -16.00 7.31
CA LEU A 91 9.65 -17.09 8.29
C LEU A 91 8.35 -17.86 8.51
N TYR A 92 7.22 -17.16 8.63
CA TYR A 92 5.90 -17.79 8.79
C TYR A 92 5.44 -18.53 7.55
N VAL A 93 5.75 -18.06 6.33
CA VAL A 93 5.48 -18.80 5.10
C VAL A 93 6.27 -20.12 5.11
N ARG A 94 7.55 -20.09 5.51
CA ARG A 94 8.34 -21.32 5.64
C ARG A 94 7.76 -22.25 6.72
N TYR A 95 7.38 -21.71 7.88
CA TYR A 95 6.75 -22.49 8.93
C TYR A 95 5.45 -23.14 8.41
N ALA A 96 4.59 -22.37 7.74
CA ALA A 96 3.35 -22.89 7.19
C ALA A 96 3.55 -23.97 6.12
N SER A 97 4.67 -23.92 5.36
CA SER A 97 5.03 -24.98 4.41
C SER A 97 5.41 -26.31 5.06
N MET A 98 5.78 -26.30 6.36
CA MET A 98 6.20 -27.48 7.11
C MET A 98 5.08 -28.03 7.98
N ASP A 99 4.43 -27.14 8.73
CA ASP A 99 3.29 -27.44 9.61
C ASP A 99 2.37 -26.22 9.64
N PRO A 100 1.36 -26.16 8.75
CA PRO A 100 0.51 -24.98 8.64
C PRO A 100 -0.40 -24.77 9.86
N ALA A 101 -0.80 -25.84 10.55
CA ALA A 101 -1.59 -25.74 11.76
C ALA A 101 -0.78 -25.13 12.90
N ALA A 102 0.44 -25.63 13.14
CA ALA A 102 1.33 -25.07 14.15
C ALA A 102 1.72 -23.62 13.83
N ALA A 103 1.96 -23.28 12.56
CA ALA A 103 2.22 -21.92 12.12
C ALA A 103 1.05 -20.97 12.41
N ALA A 104 -0.19 -21.39 12.12
CA ALA A 104 -1.39 -20.61 12.42
C ALA A 104 -1.57 -20.40 13.94
N ASP A 105 -1.35 -21.44 14.72
CA ASP A 105 -1.42 -21.39 16.19
C ASP A 105 -0.35 -20.48 16.78
N HIS A 106 0.86 -20.53 16.23
CA HIS A 106 1.95 -19.65 16.62
C HIS A 106 1.63 -18.20 16.25
N ALA A 107 1.18 -17.93 15.02
CA ALA A 107 0.80 -16.58 14.57
C ALA A 107 -0.33 -15.98 15.41
N SER A 108 -1.35 -16.77 15.73
CA SER A 108 -2.47 -16.34 16.58
C SER A 108 -2.01 -16.02 18.02
N ARG A 109 -1.24 -16.92 18.65
CA ARG A 109 -0.70 -16.71 20.01
C ARG A 109 0.26 -15.53 20.09
N ALA A 110 1.11 -15.37 19.08
CA ALA A 110 2.06 -14.27 18.99
C ALA A 110 1.38 -12.94 18.62
N ARG A 111 0.07 -12.94 18.32
CA ARG A 111 -0.68 -11.78 17.81
C ARG A 111 0.05 -11.16 16.61
N ALA A 112 0.44 -12.01 15.67
CA ALA A 112 1.13 -11.56 14.47
C ALA A 112 0.26 -10.56 13.68
N SER A 113 0.90 -9.73 12.86
CA SER A 113 0.19 -8.75 12.05
C SER A 113 -0.79 -9.41 11.06
N PRO A 114 -1.85 -8.71 10.63
CA PRO A 114 -2.80 -9.23 9.64
C PRO A 114 -2.15 -9.78 8.37
N ASP A 115 -1.05 -9.18 7.92
CA ASP A 115 -0.30 -9.62 6.74
C ASP A 115 0.39 -10.98 6.95
N VAL A 116 0.89 -11.23 8.16
CA VAL A 116 1.50 -12.51 8.53
C VAL A 116 0.43 -13.61 8.62
N VAL A 117 -0.68 -13.33 9.29
CA VAL A 117 -1.82 -14.26 9.35
C VAL A 117 -2.30 -14.59 7.94
N SER A 118 -2.44 -13.57 7.10
CA SER A 118 -2.84 -13.74 5.70
C SER A 118 -1.84 -14.60 4.93
N ALA A 119 -0.54 -14.41 5.13
CA ALA A 119 0.49 -15.19 4.47
C ALA A 119 0.46 -16.67 4.90
N VAL A 120 0.26 -16.96 6.18
CA VAL A 120 0.11 -18.33 6.70
C VAL A 120 -1.09 -19.03 6.06
N PHE A 121 -2.27 -18.40 6.08
CA PHE A 121 -3.49 -19.02 5.54
C PHE A 121 -3.46 -19.15 4.02
N ARG A 122 -2.85 -18.21 3.28
CA ARG A 122 -2.60 -18.42 1.84
C ARG A 122 -1.68 -19.60 1.61
N ALA A 123 -0.54 -19.68 2.31
CA ALA A 123 0.41 -20.78 2.14
C ALA A 123 -0.24 -22.14 2.46
N TRP A 124 -1.03 -22.22 3.53
CA TRP A 124 -1.79 -23.41 3.89
C TRP A 124 -2.79 -23.78 2.79
N ALA A 125 -3.61 -22.84 2.35
CA ALA A 125 -4.67 -23.11 1.39
C ALA A 125 -4.17 -23.54 0.00
N HIS A 126 -2.93 -23.21 -0.37
CA HIS A 126 -2.31 -23.76 -1.58
C HIS A 126 -2.03 -25.27 -1.48
N VAL A 127 -1.92 -25.81 -0.27
CA VAL A 127 -1.69 -27.24 -0.01
C VAL A 127 -3.00 -27.94 0.32
N ASP A 128 -3.80 -27.36 1.21
CA ASP A 128 -5.06 -27.93 1.70
C ASP A 128 -6.02 -26.79 2.12
N LEU A 129 -6.89 -26.39 1.18
CA LEU A 129 -7.86 -25.32 1.37
C LEU A 129 -8.91 -25.68 2.43
N ASP A 130 -9.41 -26.91 2.45
CA ASP A 130 -10.49 -27.32 3.35
C ASP A 130 -10.01 -27.28 4.81
N SER A 131 -8.80 -27.80 5.08
CA SER A 131 -8.20 -27.73 6.41
C SER A 131 -7.91 -26.28 6.83
N ALA A 132 -7.46 -25.42 5.91
CA ALA A 132 -7.22 -24.00 6.19
C ALA A 132 -8.53 -23.28 6.56
N VAL A 133 -9.62 -23.54 5.83
CA VAL A 133 -10.96 -22.99 6.12
C VAL A 133 -11.48 -23.48 7.47
N ALA A 134 -11.38 -24.79 7.74
CA ALA A 134 -11.81 -25.37 9.02
C ALA A 134 -11.04 -24.75 10.19
N ARG A 135 -9.71 -24.61 10.09
CA ARG A 135 -8.93 -23.96 11.15
C ARG A 135 -9.28 -22.49 11.30
N ALA A 136 -9.50 -21.76 10.21
CA ALA A 136 -9.88 -20.36 10.27
C ALA A 136 -11.19 -20.15 11.04
N ALA A 137 -12.16 -21.06 10.91
CA ALA A 137 -13.43 -20.99 11.63
C ALA A 137 -13.27 -21.06 13.17
N GLU A 138 -12.23 -21.75 13.64
CA GLU A 138 -11.92 -21.94 15.07
C GLU A 138 -11.12 -20.78 15.69
N LEU A 139 -10.61 -19.86 14.88
CA LEU A 139 -9.81 -18.74 15.35
C LEU A 139 -10.65 -17.67 16.08
N PRO A 140 -10.03 -16.85 16.96
CA PRO A 140 -10.66 -15.64 17.49
C PRO A 140 -11.15 -14.73 16.36
N THR A 141 -12.27 -14.01 16.57
CA THR A 141 -12.96 -13.23 15.53
C THR A 141 -12.03 -12.34 14.70
N SER A 142 -11.09 -11.62 15.32
CA SER A 142 -10.15 -10.74 14.61
C SER A 142 -9.22 -11.53 13.69
N VAL A 143 -8.59 -12.59 14.20
CA VAL A 143 -7.67 -13.44 13.42
C VAL A 143 -8.43 -14.22 12.34
N ARG A 144 -9.67 -14.66 12.63
CA ARG A 144 -10.56 -15.29 11.64
C ARG A 144 -10.89 -14.35 10.50
N ALA A 145 -11.13 -13.07 10.76
CA ALA A 145 -11.41 -12.09 9.71
C ALA A 145 -10.20 -11.92 8.75
N ASP A 146 -8.99 -11.89 9.28
CA ASP A 146 -7.77 -11.82 8.47
C ASP A 146 -7.54 -13.10 7.67
N ALA A 147 -7.74 -14.28 8.29
CA ALA A 147 -7.69 -15.57 7.62
C ALA A 147 -8.74 -15.68 6.50
N ALA A 148 -9.99 -15.29 6.77
CA ALA A 148 -11.07 -15.30 5.80
C ALA A 148 -10.74 -14.41 4.59
N ARG A 149 -10.22 -13.19 4.83
CA ARG A 149 -9.79 -12.29 3.75
C ARG A 149 -8.72 -12.94 2.87
N ALA A 150 -7.74 -13.59 3.48
CA ALA A 150 -6.67 -14.28 2.76
C ALA A 150 -7.17 -15.45 1.91
N LEU A 151 -8.11 -16.25 2.44
CA LEU A 151 -8.72 -17.38 1.74
C LEU A 151 -9.63 -16.92 0.59
N LEU A 152 -10.41 -15.87 0.80
CA LEU A 152 -11.34 -15.34 -0.20
C LEU A 152 -10.64 -14.53 -1.32
N GLN A 153 -9.39 -14.12 -1.11
CA GLN A 153 -8.51 -13.53 -2.13
C GLN A 153 -7.86 -14.56 -3.07
N LEU A 154 -8.00 -15.85 -2.80
CA LEU A 154 -7.52 -16.91 -3.69
C LEU A 154 -8.33 -16.92 -4.99
N ASP A 155 -7.72 -17.46 -6.04
CA ASP A 155 -8.35 -17.63 -7.35
C ASP A 155 -9.31 -18.84 -7.32
N LEU A 156 -10.46 -18.64 -6.68
CA LEU A 156 -11.47 -19.68 -6.45
C LEU A 156 -12.74 -19.37 -7.25
N PRO A 157 -13.44 -20.40 -7.75
CA PRO A 157 -14.77 -20.22 -8.32
C PRO A 157 -15.70 -19.47 -7.37
N THR A 158 -16.57 -18.61 -7.91
CA THR A 158 -17.49 -17.77 -7.11
C THR A 158 -18.29 -18.58 -6.10
N GLN A 159 -18.83 -19.74 -6.50
CA GLN A 159 -19.57 -20.63 -5.60
C GLN A 159 -18.72 -21.12 -4.41
N GLN A 160 -17.44 -21.41 -4.63
CA GLN A 160 -16.55 -21.86 -3.55
C GLN A 160 -16.19 -20.71 -2.61
N ARG A 161 -16.00 -19.49 -3.12
CA ARG A 161 -15.81 -18.29 -2.29
C ARG A 161 -17.04 -18.01 -1.42
N GLU A 162 -18.24 -18.12 -1.99
CA GLU A 162 -19.49 -17.95 -1.24
C GLU A 162 -19.62 -18.99 -0.12
N ALA A 163 -19.32 -20.26 -0.39
CA ALA A 163 -19.35 -21.32 0.60
C ALA A 163 -18.31 -21.10 1.74
N ILE A 164 -17.10 -20.67 1.40
CA ILE A 164 -16.07 -20.32 2.40
C ILE A 164 -16.53 -19.13 3.25
N ALA A 165 -17.06 -18.09 2.60
CA ALA A 165 -17.54 -16.90 3.29
C ALA A 165 -18.63 -17.26 4.31
N GLU A 166 -19.63 -18.05 3.87
CA GLU A 166 -20.70 -18.58 4.72
C GLU A 166 -20.14 -19.41 5.89
N HIS A 167 -19.22 -20.36 5.61
CA HIS A 167 -18.61 -21.21 6.63
C HIS A 167 -17.86 -20.41 7.70
N LEU A 168 -17.17 -19.34 7.30
CA LEU A 168 -16.41 -18.48 8.20
C LEU A 168 -17.29 -17.42 8.89
N ALA A 169 -18.60 -17.43 8.64
CA ALA A 169 -19.55 -16.40 9.08
C ALA A 169 -19.06 -14.99 8.68
N THR A 170 -18.51 -14.88 7.47
CA THR A 170 -18.07 -13.63 6.86
C THR A 170 -18.94 -13.35 5.64
N ARG A 171 -19.34 -12.09 5.39
CA ARG A 171 -20.10 -11.79 4.18
C ARG A 171 -19.18 -11.71 2.96
N PRO A 172 -19.55 -12.30 1.81
CA PRO A 172 -18.81 -12.10 0.56
C PRO A 172 -18.65 -10.62 0.20
N ALA A 173 -19.68 -9.79 0.45
CA ALA A 173 -19.65 -8.34 0.18
C ALA A 173 -18.51 -7.59 0.89
N ILE A 174 -17.97 -8.15 1.98
CA ILE A 174 -16.82 -7.61 2.71
C ILE A 174 -15.50 -7.97 2.02
N VAL A 175 -15.49 -9.07 1.25
CA VAL A 175 -14.35 -9.53 0.44
C VAL A 175 -14.65 -9.48 -1.05
N GLU A 176 -15.61 -8.65 -1.48
CA GLU A 176 -15.73 -8.16 -2.85
C GLU A 176 -14.58 -7.19 -3.17
N ILE A 177 -13.36 -7.61 -2.84
CA ILE A 177 -12.32 -7.63 -3.85
C ILE A 177 -12.77 -8.63 -4.93
N SER A 178 -13.88 -8.38 -5.63
CA SER A 178 -14.07 -8.88 -6.98
C SER A 178 -12.84 -8.34 -7.70
N LYS A 179 -11.78 -9.15 -7.78
CA LYS A 179 -10.64 -8.86 -8.63
C LYS A 179 -11.33 -8.64 -9.97
N PRO A 180 -11.43 -7.38 -10.44
CA PRO A 180 -12.08 -7.13 -11.72
C PRO A 180 -11.45 -8.13 -12.68
N GLU A 181 -12.29 -9.00 -13.26
CA GLU A 181 -11.78 -9.98 -14.19
C GLU A 181 -11.11 -9.17 -15.29
N ALA A 182 -9.83 -9.45 -15.53
CA ALA A 182 -9.17 -8.81 -16.65
C ALA A 182 -10.05 -9.06 -17.87
N PRO A 183 -10.35 -8.02 -18.67
CA PRO A 183 -11.15 -8.21 -19.87
C PRO A 183 -10.49 -9.35 -20.68
N PRO A 184 -11.29 -10.27 -21.27
CA PRO A 184 -10.76 -11.25 -22.19
C PRO A 184 -9.79 -10.57 -23.18
N PRO A 185 -8.64 -11.18 -23.51
CA PRO A 185 -7.68 -10.56 -24.43
C PRO A 185 -8.26 -10.15 -25.79
N ASP A 186 -9.39 -10.74 -26.16
CA ASP A 186 -10.16 -10.55 -27.38
C ASP A 186 -11.48 -9.77 -27.17
N GLU A 187 -11.78 -9.28 -25.96
CA GLU A 187 -12.95 -8.41 -25.71
C GLU A 187 -12.79 -7.10 -26.49
N ALA A 188 -13.77 -6.79 -27.34
CA ALA A 188 -13.76 -5.57 -28.12
C ALA A 188 -13.89 -4.33 -27.22
N TYR A 189 -13.25 -3.22 -27.59
CA TYR A 189 -13.24 -2.00 -26.77
C TYR A 189 -14.66 -1.50 -26.47
N ASP A 190 -15.58 -1.53 -27.43
CA ASP A 190 -16.96 -1.07 -27.29
C ASP A 190 -17.78 -1.95 -26.34
N GLU A 191 -17.55 -3.27 -26.35
CA GLU A 191 -18.18 -4.21 -25.41
C GLU A 191 -17.77 -3.92 -23.97
N ALA A 192 -16.46 -3.81 -23.70
CA ALA A 192 -15.93 -3.52 -22.37
C ALA A 192 -16.41 -2.15 -21.85
N LEU A 193 -16.38 -1.11 -22.69
CA LEU A 193 -16.85 0.22 -22.32
C LEU A 193 -18.37 0.26 -22.07
N SER A 194 -19.15 -0.48 -22.86
CA SER A 194 -20.59 -0.62 -22.63
C SER A 194 -20.87 -1.32 -21.30
N ARG A 195 -20.11 -2.38 -20.99
CA ARG A 195 -20.18 -3.12 -19.73
C ARG A 195 -19.84 -2.25 -18.52
N ILE A 196 -18.77 -1.48 -18.58
CA ILE A 196 -18.40 -0.50 -17.53
C ILE A 196 -19.51 0.55 -17.38
N GLY A 197 -20.00 1.13 -18.49
CA GLY A 197 -21.05 2.15 -18.46
C GLY A 197 -22.36 1.67 -17.87
N ALA A 198 -22.66 0.37 -17.99
CA ALA A 198 -23.86 -0.25 -17.44
C ALA A 198 -23.79 -0.55 -15.94
N MET A 199 -22.62 -0.42 -15.29
CA MET A 199 -22.46 -0.74 -13.87
C MET A 199 -23.14 0.32 -12.98
N PRO A 200 -24.16 -0.04 -12.18
CA PRO A 200 -24.86 0.93 -11.34
C PRO A 200 -23.99 1.44 -10.19
N ASP A 201 -23.17 0.57 -9.59
CA ASP A 201 -22.27 0.93 -8.49
C ASP A 201 -21.02 1.68 -9.00
N GLU A 202 -20.84 2.92 -8.53
CA GLU A 202 -19.76 3.80 -8.97
C GLU A 202 -18.37 3.31 -8.54
N ARG A 203 -18.24 2.66 -7.38
CA ARG A 203 -16.96 2.14 -6.89
C ARG A 203 -16.52 0.94 -7.70
N LEU A 204 -17.45 0.02 -7.95
CA LEU A 204 -17.22 -1.13 -8.82
C LEU A 204 -16.88 -0.69 -10.24
N ARG A 205 -17.63 0.28 -10.78
CA ARG A 205 -17.36 0.87 -12.10
C ARG A 205 -15.94 1.43 -12.23
N ARG A 206 -15.49 2.22 -11.25
CA ARG A 206 -14.12 2.78 -11.24
C ARG A 206 -13.06 1.69 -11.13
N LYS A 207 -13.31 0.67 -10.32
CA LYS A 207 -12.41 -0.47 -10.15
C LYS A 207 -12.27 -1.28 -11.43
N GLU A 208 -13.39 -1.57 -12.09
CA GLU A 208 -13.43 -2.26 -13.38
C GLU A 208 -12.72 -1.46 -14.47
N ALA A 209 -13.05 -0.17 -14.59
CA ALA A 209 -12.44 0.74 -15.55
C ALA A 209 -10.92 0.76 -15.42
N ARG A 210 -10.39 0.76 -14.18
CA ARG A 210 -8.94 0.72 -13.94
C ARG A 210 -8.29 -0.58 -14.40
N ALA A 211 -8.94 -1.73 -14.15
CA ALA A 211 -8.40 -3.02 -14.55
C ALA A 211 -8.42 -3.22 -16.06
N VAL A 212 -9.51 -2.82 -16.71
CA VAL A 212 -9.61 -2.79 -18.18
C VAL A 212 -8.56 -1.87 -18.77
N ALA A 213 -8.40 -0.66 -18.22
CA ALA A 213 -7.36 0.28 -18.66
C ALA A 213 -5.95 -0.31 -18.57
N SER A 214 -5.60 -0.99 -17.47
CA SER A 214 -4.29 -1.65 -17.33
C SER A 214 -4.08 -2.79 -18.32
N ALA A 215 -5.08 -3.66 -18.49
CA ALA A 215 -5.02 -4.75 -19.47
C ALA A 215 -4.83 -4.22 -20.90
N TRP A 216 -5.52 -3.14 -21.25
CA TRP A 216 -5.41 -2.48 -22.55
C TRP A 216 -4.08 -1.77 -22.76
N ALA A 217 -3.54 -1.13 -21.72
CA ALA A 217 -2.25 -0.48 -21.79
C ALA A 217 -1.12 -1.46 -22.14
N ALA A 218 -1.23 -2.70 -21.65
CA ALA A 218 -0.28 -3.77 -21.95
C ALA A 218 -0.45 -4.38 -23.36
N ALA A 219 -1.66 -4.36 -23.92
CA ALA A 219 -1.98 -5.05 -25.17
C ALA A 219 -1.94 -4.13 -26.41
N ASP A 220 -2.65 -3.00 -26.38
CA ASP A 220 -2.71 -2.00 -27.45
C ASP A 220 -3.09 -0.64 -26.84
N PRO A 221 -2.11 0.10 -26.28
CA PRO A 221 -2.38 1.35 -25.59
C PRO A 221 -2.87 2.46 -26.54
N ALA A 222 -2.43 2.46 -27.80
CA ALA A 222 -2.83 3.43 -28.81
C ALA A 222 -4.30 3.26 -29.22
N GLY A 223 -4.70 2.02 -29.55
CA GLY A 223 -6.09 1.67 -29.86
C GLY A 223 -7.02 1.94 -28.68
N ALA A 224 -6.58 1.59 -27.47
CA ALA A 224 -7.33 1.81 -26.25
C ALA A 224 -7.61 3.29 -25.95
N LEU A 225 -6.59 4.15 -26.08
CA LEU A 225 -6.78 5.60 -25.90
C LEU A 225 -7.71 6.17 -26.97
N ALA A 226 -7.57 5.74 -28.23
CA ALA A 226 -8.49 6.16 -29.30
C ALA A 226 -9.94 5.77 -28.98
N ALA A 227 -10.17 4.54 -28.50
CA ALA A 227 -11.49 4.07 -28.09
C ALA A 227 -12.07 4.89 -26.92
N ILE A 228 -11.28 5.14 -25.88
CA ILE A 228 -11.72 5.93 -24.72
C ILE A 228 -12.00 7.38 -25.10
N ILE A 229 -11.21 7.98 -26.00
CA ILE A 229 -11.49 9.33 -26.52
C ILE A 229 -12.84 9.39 -27.24
N ALA A 230 -13.19 8.36 -28.01
CA ALA A 230 -14.47 8.26 -28.69
C ALA A 230 -15.65 7.94 -27.75
N TRP A 231 -15.38 7.34 -26.58
CA TRP A 231 -16.41 6.93 -25.63
C TRP A 231 -17.20 8.10 -25.04
N GLN A 232 -18.52 8.02 -25.09
CA GLN A 232 -19.45 8.99 -24.49
C GLN A 232 -19.95 8.44 -23.16
N SER A 233 -19.26 8.78 -22.07
CA SER A 233 -19.58 8.32 -20.72
C SER A 233 -19.21 9.39 -19.69
N ASP A 234 -19.28 9.02 -18.42
CA ASP A 234 -18.82 9.80 -17.29
C ASP A 234 -17.38 10.29 -17.50
N ALA A 235 -17.17 11.61 -17.36
CA ALA A 235 -15.88 12.24 -17.62
C ALA A 235 -14.80 11.78 -16.64
N ASP A 236 -15.14 11.51 -15.39
CA ASP A 236 -14.19 11.14 -14.35
C ASP A 236 -13.66 9.72 -14.60
N VAL A 237 -14.53 8.78 -14.96
CA VAL A 237 -14.13 7.41 -15.33
C VAL A 237 -13.25 7.43 -16.57
N LYS A 238 -13.66 8.18 -17.59
CA LYS A 238 -12.93 8.33 -18.85
C LYS A 238 -11.53 8.91 -18.63
N ASP A 239 -11.41 9.96 -17.84
CA ASP A 239 -10.13 10.59 -17.54
C ASP A 239 -9.26 9.67 -16.68
N SER A 240 -9.81 8.97 -15.69
CA SER A 240 -9.05 7.97 -14.92
C SER A 240 -8.46 6.87 -15.81
N MET A 241 -9.21 6.36 -16.79
CA MET A 241 -8.71 5.32 -17.71
C MET A 241 -7.60 5.85 -18.62
N ARG A 242 -7.75 7.06 -19.18
CA ARG A 242 -6.73 7.71 -20.02
C ARG A 242 -5.41 7.87 -19.28
N HIS A 243 -5.46 8.36 -18.03
CA HIS A 243 -4.28 8.54 -17.21
C HIS A 243 -3.60 7.20 -16.91
N GLN A 244 -4.37 6.17 -16.54
CA GLN A 244 -3.82 4.84 -16.26
C GLN A 244 -3.12 4.24 -17.50
N ILE A 245 -3.75 4.31 -18.68
CA ILE A 245 -3.14 3.80 -19.91
C ILE A 245 -1.88 4.57 -20.29
N MET A 246 -1.92 5.91 -20.21
CA MET A 246 -0.76 6.72 -20.56
C MET A 246 0.40 6.49 -19.59
N ASP A 247 0.14 6.39 -18.28
CA ASP A 247 1.18 6.13 -17.29
C ASP A 247 1.85 4.76 -17.52
N GLU A 248 1.08 3.70 -17.75
CA GLU A 248 1.63 2.37 -18.04
C GLU A 248 2.35 2.32 -19.38
N TRP A 249 1.76 2.89 -20.44
CA TRP A 249 2.38 2.91 -21.77
C TRP A 249 3.69 3.69 -21.75
N SER A 250 3.70 4.90 -21.18
CA SER A 250 4.91 5.72 -21.16
C SER A 250 5.98 5.21 -20.19
N SER A 251 5.62 4.45 -19.16
CA SER A 251 6.59 3.73 -18.34
C SER A 251 7.28 2.61 -19.12
N ALA A 252 6.55 1.92 -20.02
CA ALA A 252 7.08 0.83 -20.83
C ALA A 252 7.83 1.28 -22.10
N ASP A 253 7.27 2.26 -22.81
CA ASP A 253 7.81 2.83 -24.05
C ASP A 253 7.45 4.33 -24.14
N PRO A 254 8.22 5.19 -23.44
CA PRO A 254 7.93 6.62 -23.39
C PRO A 254 8.05 7.31 -24.75
N ARG A 255 8.92 6.80 -25.63
CA ARG A 255 9.15 7.38 -26.95
C ARG A 255 7.94 7.18 -27.86
N THR A 256 7.47 5.94 -27.98
CA THR A 256 6.31 5.63 -28.82
C THR A 256 5.05 6.32 -28.28
N ALA A 257 4.88 6.39 -26.95
CA ALA A 257 3.76 7.12 -26.33
C ALA A 257 3.80 8.62 -26.68
N MET A 258 4.98 9.25 -26.63
CA MET A 258 5.16 10.66 -27.00
C MET A 258 4.92 10.89 -28.49
N ASP A 259 5.48 10.05 -29.36
CA ASP A 259 5.29 10.16 -30.81
C ASP A 259 3.80 10.04 -31.19
N TRP A 260 3.05 9.15 -30.52
CA TRP A 260 1.60 9.05 -30.69
C TRP A 260 0.86 10.31 -30.22
N LEU A 261 1.23 10.87 -29.07
CA LEU A 261 0.63 12.11 -28.55
C LEU A 261 0.88 13.30 -29.49
N LEU A 262 2.08 13.42 -30.05
CA LEU A 262 2.44 14.48 -30.99
C LEU A 262 1.74 14.31 -32.35
N ALA A 263 1.49 13.07 -32.77
CA ALA A 263 0.73 12.77 -33.99
C ALA A 263 -0.79 12.95 -33.80
N SER A 264 -1.29 12.97 -32.57
CA SER A 264 -2.71 13.08 -32.28
C SER A 264 -3.20 14.53 -32.37
N GLU A 265 -4.19 14.79 -33.22
CA GLU A 265 -4.82 16.11 -33.36
C GLU A 265 -5.77 16.46 -32.20
N SER A 266 -5.92 15.57 -31.21
CA SER A 266 -6.89 15.75 -30.14
C SER A 266 -6.43 16.82 -29.14
N ASN A 267 -7.14 17.95 -29.14
CA ASN A 267 -7.01 19.00 -28.12
C ASN A 267 -7.32 18.53 -26.68
N GLN A 268 -7.75 17.28 -26.49
CA GLN A 268 -8.06 16.69 -25.19
C GLN A 268 -6.85 16.02 -24.51
N LEU A 269 -5.69 15.97 -25.17
CA LEU A 269 -4.50 15.29 -24.68
C LEU A 269 -3.38 16.15 -24.03
N PRO A 270 -3.48 17.50 -23.87
CA PRO A 270 -2.40 18.27 -23.24
C PRO A 270 -1.97 17.72 -21.87
N ASN A 271 -2.91 17.22 -21.07
CA ASN A 271 -2.61 16.69 -19.74
C ASN A 271 -1.85 15.36 -19.78
N LEU A 272 -1.96 14.58 -20.87
CA LEU A 272 -1.24 13.32 -21.04
C LEU A 272 0.21 13.52 -21.48
N VAL A 273 0.51 14.63 -22.17
CA VAL A 273 1.87 14.98 -22.60
C VAL A 273 2.81 15.03 -21.41
N SER A 274 2.40 15.63 -20.29
CA SER A 274 3.24 15.72 -19.09
C SER A 274 3.65 14.35 -18.54
N PHE A 275 2.78 13.34 -18.58
CA PHE A 275 3.10 11.99 -18.11
C PHE A 275 4.11 11.29 -19.02
N ALA A 276 3.83 11.27 -20.32
CA ALA A 276 4.72 10.66 -21.29
C ALA A 276 6.10 11.34 -21.31
N PHE A 277 6.10 12.67 -21.21
CA PHE A 277 7.32 13.45 -21.17
C PHE A 277 8.14 13.17 -19.91
N LEU A 278 7.50 13.04 -18.74
CA LEU A 278 8.21 12.75 -17.50
C LEU A 278 8.93 11.40 -17.54
N HIS A 279 8.27 10.36 -18.06
CA HIS A 279 8.91 9.04 -18.22
C HIS A 279 10.01 9.05 -19.28
N LEU A 280 9.84 9.82 -20.37
CA LEU A 280 10.88 10.02 -21.37
C LEU A 280 12.09 10.75 -20.77
N ALA A 281 11.88 11.86 -20.06
CA ALA A 281 12.96 12.62 -19.43
C ALA A 281 13.75 11.79 -18.41
N LYS A 282 13.08 10.84 -17.74
CA LYS A 282 13.70 9.91 -16.78
C LYS A 282 14.58 8.85 -17.45
N SER A 283 14.21 8.39 -18.65
CA SER A 283 14.89 7.31 -19.37
C SER A 283 15.90 7.83 -20.41
N GLU A 284 15.54 8.88 -21.14
CA GLU A 284 16.20 9.41 -22.33
C GLU A 284 16.21 10.95 -22.33
N LEU A 285 16.96 11.56 -21.39
CA LEU A 285 16.97 13.01 -21.17
C LEU A 285 17.24 13.83 -22.46
N ALA A 286 18.22 13.43 -23.27
CA ALA A 286 18.59 14.14 -24.49
C ALA A 286 17.46 14.15 -25.54
N ASP A 287 16.72 13.04 -25.66
CA ASP A 287 15.58 12.96 -26.59
C ASP A 287 14.40 13.79 -26.09
N ALA A 288 14.15 13.78 -24.78
CA ALA A 288 13.14 14.64 -24.18
C ALA A 288 13.46 16.13 -24.38
N GLU A 289 14.72 16.56 -24.21
CA GLU A 289 15.15 17.94 -24.47
C GLU A 289 14.89 18.36 -25.93
N ALA A 290 15.23 17.49 -26.89
CA ALA A 290 15.00 17.75 -28.31
C ALA A 290 13.50 17.86 -28.64
N LEU A 291 12.66 17.07 -27.97
CA LEU A 291 11.22 17.03 -28.21
C LEU A 291 10.46 18.24 -27.62
N ILE A 292 10.99 18.94 -26.62
CA ILE A 292 10.32 20.13 -26.05
C ILE A 292 9.95 21.13 -27.16
N ALA A 293 10.83 21.39 -28.11
CA ALA A 293 10.57 22.34 -29.19
C ALA A 293 9.41 21.91 -30.11
N THR A 294 9.14 20.61 -30.18
CA THR A 294 8.12 19.99 -31.06
C THR A 294 6.73 19.92 -30.43
N ILE A 295 6.62 20.04 -29.10
CA ILE A 295 5.33 20.00 -28.41
C ILE A 295 4.48 21.22 -28.84
N PRO A 296 3.29 21.02 -29.43
CA PRO A 296 2.48 22.12 -29.97
C PRO A 296 1.93 23.07 -28.90
N SER A 297 1.63 22.53 -27.71
CA SER A 297 1.07 23.29 -26.59
C SER A 297 2.17 24.01 -25.83
N GLU A 298 2.10 25.35 -25.79
CA GLU A 298 3.04 26.16 -25.03
C GLU A 298 3.01 25.81 -23.53
N THR A 299 1.83 25.61 -22.96
CA THR A 299 1.67 25.14 -21.57
C THR A 299 2.38 23.81 -21.36
N ALA A 300 2.21 22.83 -22.26
CA ALA A 300 2.89 21.55 -22.15
C ALA A 300 4.41 21.68 -22.31
N ARG A 301 4.90 22.59 -23.16
CA ARG A 301 6.34 22.90 -23.26
C ARG A 301 6.91 23.45 -21.96
N ARG A 302 6.20 24.37 -21.30
CA ARG A 302 6.66 24.92 -20.01
C ARG A 302 6.66 23.85 -18.93
N HIS A 303 5.63 23.01 -18.85
CA HIS A 303 5.61 21.87 -17.93
C HIS A 303 6.75 20.89 -18.17
N ALA A 304 7.02 20.57 -19.43
CA ALA A 304 8.13 19.70 -19.82
C ALA A 304 9.48 20.25 -19.33
N ARG A 305 9.71 21.57 -19.45
CA ARG A 305 10.93 22.23 -18.93
C ARG A 305 11.05 22.13 -17.41
N VAL A 306 9.95 22.27 -16.68
CA VAL A 306 9.97 22.11 -15.22
C VAL A 306 10.36 20.69 -14.80
N GLY A 307 10.13 19.68 -15.64
CA GLY A 307 10.57 18.31 -15.36
C GLY A 307 12.05 18.03 -15.65
N GLN A 308 12.81 19.00 -16.19
CA GLN A 308 14.16 18.76 -16.74
C GLN A 308 15.25 19.65 -16.16
N GLY A 309 16.48 19.16 -16.29
CA GLY A 309 17.68 19.90 -15.97
C GLY A 309 18.09 19.82 -14.50
N ASP A 310 19.00 20.72 -14.14
CA ASP A 310 19.28 21.01 -12.75
C ASP A 310 18.11 21.74 -12.09
N LEU A 311 18.10 21.70 -10.76
CA LEU A 311 17.02 22.27 -9.97
C LEU A 311 16.82 23.78 -10.23
N ASP A 312 17.87 24.52 -10.55
CA ASP A 312 17.78 25.97 -10.77
C ASP A 312 17.05 26.27 -12.09
N LEU A 313 17.29 25.49 -13.15
CA LEU A 313 16.54 25.55 -14.40
C LEU A 313 15.07 25.18 -14.21
N MET A 314 14.78 24.16 -13.40
CA MET A 314 13.40 23.76 -13.12
C MET A 314 12.64 24.87 -12.36
N LEU A 315 13.30 25.52 -11.42
CA LEU A 315 12.74 26.66 -10.66
C LEU A 315 12.50 27.88 -11.54
N ALA A 316 13.44 28.22 -12.42
CA ALA A 316 13.27 29.28 -13.39
C ALA A 316 12.10 28.98 -14.36
N ALA A 317 12.01 27.74 -14.86
CA ALA A 317 10.91 27.32 -15.71
C ALA A 317 9.56 27.34 -14.99
N PHE A 318 9.54 27.13 -13.68
CA PHE A 318 8.33 27.22 -12.85
C PHE A 318 7.84 28.66 -12.69
N GLU A 319 8.76 29.61 -12.51
CA GLU A 319 8.43 31.04 -12.43
C GLU A 319 7.81 31.55 -13.74
N ASP A 320 8.15 30.93 -14.88
CA ASP A 320 7.56 31.21 -16.18
C ASP A 320 6.15 30.57 -16.39
N LEU A 321 5.68 29.72 -15.47
CA LEU A 321 4.33 29.14 -15.55
C LEU A 321 3.27 30.14 -15.12
N ASP A 322 2.14 30.12 -15.83
CA ASP A 322 0.95 30.84 -15.39
C ASP A 322 0.47 30.26 -14.05
N ALA A 323 -0.09 31.09 -13.17
CA ALA A 323 -0.54 30.67 -11.84
C ALA A 323 -1.54 29.49 -11.86
N ARG A 324 -2.27 29.32 -12.98
CA ARG A 324 -3.19 28.19 -13.21
C ARG A 324 -2.47 26.86 -13.42
N ASP A 325 -1.26 26.89 -13.93
CA ASP A 325 -0.47 25.73 -14.31
C ASP A 325 0.54 25.33 -13.21
N GLN A 326 0.98 26.29 -12.39
CA GLN A 326 1.89 26.07 -11.27
C GLN A 326 1.50 24.89 -10.36
N PRO A 327 0.23 24.68 -9.95
CA PRO A 327 -0.14 23.59 -9.05
C PRO A 327 0.26 22.20 -9.56
N MET A 328 0.32 21.95 -10.87
CA MET A 328 0.75 20.64 -11.39
C MET A 328 2.26 20.43 -11.24
N ALA A 329 3.05 21.48 -11.35
CA ALA A 329 4.50 21.44 -11.26
C ALA A 329 5.02 21.39 -9.81
N VAL A 330 4.28 21.98 -8.86
CA VAL A 330 4.74 22.11 -7.47
C VAL A 330 5.09 20.77 -6.84
N ALA A 331 4.31 19.72 -7.11
CA ALA A 331 4.56 18.42 -6.52
C ALA A 331 5.95 17.87 -6.95
N GLY A 332 6.18 17.73 -8.26
CA GLY A 332 7.47 17.20 -8.75
C GLY A 332 8.68 18.00 -8.25
N LEU A 333 8.57 19.32 -8.24
CA LEU A 333 9.60 20.23 -7.72
C LEU A 333 9.82 20.07 -6.22
N ALA A 334 8.76 20.10 -5.43
CA ALA A 334 8.83 20.00 -3.97
C ALA A 334 9.43 18.66 -3.52
N GLU A 335 9.10 17.54 -4.18
CA GLU A 335 9.71 16.25 -3.85
C GLU A 335 11.19 16.20 -4.22
N ARG A 336 11.58 16.77 -5.37
CA ARG A 336 13.00 16.82 -5.75
C ARG A 336 13.78 17.74 -4.81
N LEU A 337 13.27 18.93 -4.54
CA LEU A 337 13.82 19.86 -3.55
C LEU A 337 13.93 19.19 -2.18
N ALA A 338 12.88 18.52 -1.70
CA ALA A 338 12.91 17.86 -0.40
C ALA A 338 13.93 16.72 -0.33
N ARG A 339 14.32 16.13 -1.46
CA ARG A 339 15.39 15.12 -1.52
C ARG A 339 16.78 15.75 -1.53
N GLU A 340 16.94 16.91 -2.15
CA GLU A 340 18.24 17.59 -2.34
C GLU A 340 18.56 18.57 -1.19
N SER A 341 17.59 19.40 -0.80
CA SER A 341 17.65 20.37 0.29
C SER A 341 16.25 20.58 0.90
N PRO A 342 15.87 19.77 1.91
CA PRO A 342 14.65 19.89 2.71
C PRO A 342 14.26 21.33 3.12
N GLU A 343 15.23 22.11 3.59
CA GLU A 343 15.01 23.50 4.02
C GLU A 343 14.67 24.40 2.84
N ARG A 344 15.44 24.31 1.75
CA ARG A 344 15.17 25.06 0.51
C ARG A 344 13.82 24.69 -0.07
N ALA A 345 13.42 23.42 0.04
CA ALA A 345 12.09 22.96 -0.36
C ALA A 345 10.98 23.71 0.36
N PHE A 346 11.11 23.82 1.68
CA PHE A 346 10.14 24.52 2.51
C PHE A 346 10.15 26.03 2.25
N GLU A 347 11.33 26.66 2.20
CA GLU A 347 11.47 28.09 1.92
C GLU A 347 10.86 28.46 0.57
N TRP A 348 11.21 27.72 -0.49
CA TRP A 348 10.64 27.91 -1.82
C TRP A 348 9.11 27.76 -1.80
N PHE A 349 8.63 26.69 -1.18
CA PHE A 349 7.20 26.41 -1.10
C PHE A 349 6.42 27.46 -0.30
N MET A 350 7.00 27.99 0.77
CA MET A 350 6.44 29.11 1.54
C MET A 350 6.51 30.45 0.81
N GLY A 351 7.37 30.57 -0.20
CA GLY A 351 7.44 31.72 -1.11
C GLY A 351 6.38 31.71 -2.22
N LEU A 352 5.71 30.58 -2.46
CA LEU A 352 4.66 30.46 -3.49
C LEU A 352 3.43 31.32 -3.17
N ASP A 353 2.67 31.69 -4.21
CA ASP A 353 1.36 32.32 -4.05
C ASP A 353 0.44 31.50 -3.13
N GLU A 354 -0.39 32.18 -2.35
CA GLU A 354 -1.23 31.55 -1.32
C GLU A 354 -2.19 30.50 -1.91
N GLU A 355 -2.76 30.75 -3.09
CA GLU A 355 -3.68 29.82 -3.76
C GLU A 355 -2.94 28.54 -4.17
N VAL A 356 -1.76 28.68 -4.79
CA VAL A 356 -0.91 27.54 -5.19
C VAL A 356 -0.45 26.75 -3.96
N ARG A 357 -0.13 27.46 -2.87
CA ARG A 357 0.34 26.87 -1.63
C ARG A 357 -0.74 26.03 -0.96
N LYS A 358 -1.96 26.56 -0.82
CA LYS A 358 -3.08 25.87 -0.13
C LYS A 358 -3.35 24.48 -0.69
N ASP A 359 -3.35 24.35 -2.01
CA ASP A 359 -3.66 23.08 -2.69
C ASP A 359 -2.56 22.02 -2.56
N ARG A 360 -1.31 22.45 -2.30
CA ARG A 360 -0.12 21.58 -2.34
C ARG A 360 0.61 21.44 -1.01
N PHE A 361 0.19 22.20 0.00
CA PHE A 361 0.77 22.24 1.34
C PHE A 361 0.96 20.86 1.96
N ASN A 362 -0.12 20.10 2.01
CA ASN A 362 -0.15 18.79 2.63
C ASN A 362 0.77 17.79 1.91
N TRP A 363 0.86 17.89 0.58
CA TRP A 363 1.67 16.99 -0.22
C TRP A 363 3.16 17.26 -0.05
N THR A 364 3.58 18.53 -0.11
CA THR A 364 4.99 18.93 0.09
C THR A 364 5.49 18.52 1.47
N LEU A 365 4.71 18.77 2.51
CA LEU A 365 5.09 18.38 3.88
C LEU A 365 5.10 16.86 4.08
N SER A 366 4.21 16.12 3.41
CA SER A 366 4.27 14.66 3.42
C SER A 366 5.53 14.14 2.75
N ALA A 367 5.96 14.75 1.63
CA ALA A 367 7.22 14.40 0.97
C ALA A 367 8.43 14.71 1.86
N LEU A 368 8.43 15.88 2.49
CA LEU A 368 9.46 16.30 3.44
C LEU A 368 9.54 15.36 4.65
N HIS A 369 8.39 15.01 5.23
CA HIS A 369 8.32 14.12 6.38
C HIS A 369 8.85 12.72 6.09
N ARG A 370 8.67 12.20 4.86
CA ARG A 370 9.24 10.91 4.45
C ARG A 370 10.77 10.91 4.43
N GLN A 371 11.39 12.05 4.14
CA GLN A 371 12.85 12.18 4.08
C GLN A 371 13.42 12.59 5.44
N GLU A 372 12.87 13.66 6.03
CA GLU A 372 13.32 14.26 7.29
C GLU A 372 12.15 14.54 8.24
N PRO A 373 11.69 13.52 9.01
CA PRO A 373 10.54 13.64 9.89
C PRO A 373 10.65 14.77 10.93
N ALA A 374 11.85 14.97 11.49
CA ALA A 374 12.12 15.96 12.53
C ALA A 374 12.03 17.39 12.00
N LEU A 375 12.67 17.67 10.86
CA LEU A 375 12.62 18.98 10.22
C LEU A 375 11.19 19.34 9.79
N ALA A 376 10.46 18.40 9.16
CA ALA A 376 9.07 18.63 8.79
C ALA A 376 8.21 19.03 10.01
N LYS A 377 8.38 18.34 11.14
CA LYS A 377 7.68 18.64 12.40
C LYS A 377 8.05 19.99 12.99
N GLU A 378 9.31 20.41 12.88
CA GLU A 378 9.78 21.73 13.31
C GLU A 378 9.18 22.84 12.45
N LEU A 379 9.23 22.69 11.13
CA LEU A 379 8.66 23.64 10.17
C LEU A 379 7.16 23.82 10.37
N ILE A 380 6.42 22.73 10.61
CA ILE A 380 4.98 22.78 10.92
C ILE A 380 4.70 23.60 12.19
N ARG A 381 5.50 23.47 13.24
CA ARG A 381 5.35 24.31 14.45
C ARG A 381 5.53 25.80 14.15
N GLY A 382 6.40 26.13 13.19
CA GLY A 382 6.66 27.50 12.73
C GLY A 382 5.52 28.13 11.91
N VAL A 383 4.52 27.35 11.47
CA VAL A 383 3.39 27.87 10.69
C VAL A 383 2.50 28.76 11.57
N ALA A 384 2.39 30.03 11.19
CA ALA A 384 1.69 31.05 11.97
C ALA A 384 0.16 30.90 11.95
N ASP A 385 -0.42 30.50 10.82
CA ASP A 385 -1.86 30.22 10.69
C ASP A 385 -2.19 28.88 11.37
N PRO A 386 -3.00 28.85 12.44
CA PRO A 386 -3.34 27.62 13.13
C PRO A 386 -4.05 26.59 12.25
N ARG A 387 -4.91 27.01 11.31
CA ARG A 387 -5.63 26.06 10.45
C ARG A 387 -4.66 25.35 9.51
N LEU A 388 -3.81 26.14 8.85
CA LEU A 388 -2.78 25.61 7.96
C LEU A 388 -1.81 24.69 8.73
N ARG A 389 -1.42 25.07 9.95
CA ARG A 389 -0.58 24.25 10.83
C ARG A 389 -1.22 22.89 11.16
N ILE A 390 -2.51 22.86 11.47
CA ILE A 390 -3.23 21.63 11.79
C ILE A 390 -3.38 20.75 10.54
N ASP A 391 -3.70 21.32 9.37
CA ASP A 391 -3.79 20.55 8.13
C ASP A 391 -2.44 19.93 7.74
N ALA A 392 -1.35 20.70 7.87
CA ALA A 392 0.04 20.24 7.79
C ALA A 392 0.27 19.01 8.66
N ALA A 393 -0.13 19.13 9.93
CA ALA A 393 0.17 18.14 10.93
C ALA A 393 -0.56 16.82 10.64
N ARG A 394 -1.81 16.92 10.18
CA ARG A 394 -2.59 15.75 9.76
C ARG A 394 -2.02 15.07 8.52
N ALA A 395 -1.45 15.82 7.59
CA ALA A 395 -0.82 15.26 6.40
C ALA A 395 0.37 14.37 6.75
N VAL A 396 1.15 14.75 7.77
CA VAL A 396 2.35 14.01 8.19
C VAL A 396 2.07 12.90 9.21
N THR A 397 0.93 12.89 9.90
CA THR A 397 0.58 11.83 10.87
C THR A 397 -0.19 10.65 10.27
N ARG A 398 -0.84 10.82 9.11
CA ARG A 398 -1.54 9.72 8.42
C ARG A 398 -0.62 8.62 7.90
N PRO A 399 0.55 8.92 7.29
CA PRO A 399 1.46 7.89 6.82
C PRO A 399 2.52 7.55 7.88
N GLY A 400 2.46 6.34 8.46
CA GLY A 400 3.63 5.69 9.06
C GLY A 400 3.49 5.23 10.51
N ASN A 401 4.65 4.86 11.07
CA ASN A 401 4.85 4.39 12.44
C ASN A 401 4.75 5.55 13.42
N VAL A 402 3.54 5.98 13.73
CA VAL A 402 3.29 7.01 14.76
C VAL A 402 3.20 6.38 16.15
N GLY A 403 3.62 7.12 17.18
CA GLY A 403 3.62 6.66 18.56
C GLY A 403 3.56 7.78 19.60
N ALA A 404 4.04 7.49 20.80
CA ALA A 404 3.97 8.42 21.94
C ALA A 404 4.74 9.74 21.73
N GLU A 405 5.77 9.75 20.88
CA GLU A 405 6.49 10.98 20.51
C GLU A 405 5.66 11.89 19.62
N ASP A 406 4.94 11.33 18.64
CA ASP A 406 4.02 12.06 17.77
C ASP A 406 2.86 12.68 18.55
N LEU A 407 2.39 11.98 19.59
CA LEU A 407 1.35 12.49 20.47
C LEU A 407 1.78 13.76 21.20
N ARG A 408 2.98 13.76 21.82
CA ARG A 408 3.55 14.94 22.46
C ARG A 408 3.81 16.07 21.47
N TRP A 409 4.22 15.72 20.24
CA TRP A 409 4.39 16.72 19.18
C TRP A 409 3.05 17.34 18.78
N ALA A 410 1.98 16.55 18.61
CA ALA A 410 0.65 17.04 18.25
C ALA A 410 0.11 18.02 19.31
N GLU A 411 0.26 17.68 20.59
CA GLU A 411 -0.13 18.55 21.72
C GLU A 411 0.62 19.89 21.73
N SER A 412 1.83 19.95 21.16
CA SER A 412 2.62 21.18 21.08
C SER A 412 2.12 22.16 19.99
N LEU A 413 1.12 21.77 19.19
CA LEU A 413 0.65 22.56 18.04
C LEU A 413 -0.42 23.62 18.39
N GLY A 414 -0.85 23.72 19.65
CA GLY A 414 -1.80 24.75 20.06
C GLY A 414 -2.68 24.36 21.25
N THR A 415 -3.89 24.88 21.24
CA THR A 415 -4.96 24.53 22.18
C THR A 415 -5.52 23.14 21.88
N GLU A 416 -6.23 22.54 22.84
CA GLU A 416 -6.83 21.22 22.66
C GLU A 416 -7.80 21.15 21.49
N GLU A 417 -8.60 22.19 21.28
CA GLU A 417 -9.51 22.29 20.14
C GLU A 417 -8.75 22.23 18.80
N GLU A 418 -7.58 22.87 18.72
CA GLU A 418 -6.75 22.89 17.52
C GLU A 418 -6.07 21.54 17.30
N TYR A 419 -5.44 20.93 18.32
CA TYR A 419 -4.67 19.70 18.14
C TYR A 419 -5.51 18.41 18.16
N ALA A 420 -6.77 18.46 18.64
CA ALA A 420 -7.63 17.28 18.75
C ALA A 420 -7.70 16.44 17.46
N PRO A 421 -7.88 17.03 16.26
CA PRO A 421 -7.88 16.27 15.01
C PRO A 421 -6.55 15.57 14.70
N VAL A 422 -5.42 16.17 15.10
CA VAL A 422 -4.08 15.59 14.88
C VAL A 422 -3.87 14.42 15.82
N VAL A 423 -4.26 14.56 17.09
CA VAL A 423 -4.23 13.47 18.08
C VAL A 423 -5.07 12.29 17.60
N GLY A 424 -6.26 12.54 17.04
CA GLY A 424 -7.07 11.51 16.41
C GLY A 424 -6.36 10.79 15.25
N ASP A 425 -5.67 11.52 14.37
CA ASP A 425 -4.86 10.91 13.28
C ASP A 425 -3.68 10.08 13.84
N VAL A 426 -3.01 10.56 14.90
CA VAL A 426 -1.91 9.82 15.57
C VAL A 426 -2.41 8.51 16.17
N PHE A 427 -3.53 8.52 16.91
CA PHE A 427 -4.07 7.28 17.46
C PHE A 427 -4.54 6.31 16.39
N TYR A 428 -5.15 6.82 15.31
CA TYR A 428 -5.56 6.00 14.17
C TYR A 428 -4.37 5.33 13.48
N GLY A 429 -3.31 6.09 13.20
CA GLY A 429 -2.07 5.55 12.64
C GLY A 429 -1.41 4.54 13.57
N TRP A 430 -1.32 4.86 14.87
CA TRP A 430 -0.72 3.98 15.88
C TRP A 430 -1.51 2.68 15.97
N PHE A 431 -2.84 2.74 15.98
CA PHE A 431 -3.69 1.55 16.03
C PHE A 431 -3.45 0.59 14.86
N GLY A 432 -3.19 1.13 13.65
CA GLY A 432 -2.89 0.31 12.48
C GLY A 432 -1.62 -0.55 12.61
N HIS A 433 -0.68 -0.16 13.48
CA HIS A 433 0.62 -0.82 13.63
C HIS A 433 0.76 -1.52 14.99
N ASP A 434 0.20 -0.93 16.05
CA ASP A 434 0.20 -1.42 17.42
C ASP A 434 -1.11 -1.03 18.12
N ALA A 435 -2.17 -1.78 17.79
CA ALA A 435 -3.51 -1.60 18.33
C ALA A 435 -3.55 -1.68 19.87
N GLU A 436 -2.72 -2.53 20.48
CA GLU A 436 -2.69 -2.69 21.93
C GLU A 436 -2.06 -1.48 22.63
N GLY A 437 -0.90 -1.02 22.14
CA GLY A 437 -0.24 0.18 22.65
C GLY A 437 -1.09 1.42 22.45
N ALA A 438 -1.71 1.60 21.27
CA ALA A 438 -2.62 2.70 21.00
C ALA A 438 -3.81 2.70 21.98
N ASN A 439 -4.47 1.56 22.18
CA ASN A 439 -5.58 1.44 23.13
C ASN A 439 -5.13 1.67 24.59
N ALA A 440 -3.97 1.16 24.97
CA ALA A 440 -3.42 1.36 26.31
C ALA A 440 -3.08 2.83 26.57
N ALA A 441 -2.50 3.51 25.58
CA ALA A 441 -2.22 4.94 25.63
C ALA A 441 -3.52 5.76 25.68
N LEU A 442 -4.52 5.44 24.85
CA LEU A 442 -5.80 6.16 24.81
C LEU A 442 -6.60 6.07 26.12
N ARG A 443 -6.51 4.94 26.83
CA ARG A 443 -7.12 4.79 28.18
C ARG A 443 -6.47 5.67 29.24
N ARG A 444 -5.18 6.00 29.08
CA ARG A 444 -4.43 6.88 29.98
C ARG A 444 -4.47 8.34 29.53
N TYR A 445 -4.88 8.58 28.29
CA TYR A 445 -4.98 9.92 27.73
C TYR A 445 -6.01 10.76 28.50
N PRO A 446 -5.72 12.04 28.81
CA PRO A 446 -6.65 12.89 29.54
C PRO A 446 -8.03 12.96 28.87
N ARG A 447 -9.08 13.07 29.68
CA ARG A 447 -10.44 13.33 29.18
C ARG A 447 -10.51 14.71 28.50
N GLY A 448 -11.21 14.78 27.38
CA GLY A 448 -11.38 16.00 26.61
C GLY A 448 -11.67 15.74 25.13
N ALA A 449 -11.77 16.82 24.34
CA ALA A 449 -12.13 16.78 22.93
C ALA A 449 -11.13 15.96 22.09
N ALA A 450 -9.83 16.03 22.42
CA ALA A 450 -8.81 15.26 21.71
C ALA A 450 -8.96 13.75 21.91
N ARG A 451 -9.32 13.32 23.13
CA ARG A 451 -9.59 11.90 23.44
C ARG A 451 -10.83 11.40 22.72
N ASP A 452 -11.90 12.19 22.72
CA ASP A 452 -13.15 11.82 22.06
C ASP A 452 -13.01 11.75 20.54
N ASP A 453 -12.23 12.64 19.91
CA ASP A 453 -11.90 12.53 18.47
C ASP A 453 -11.12 11.25 18.17
N ALA A 454 -10.15 10.90 19.01
CA ALA A 454 -9.40 9.65 18.87
C ALA A 454 -10.29 8.42 19.04
N LEU A 455 -11.16 8.38 20.06
CA LEU A 455 -12.13 7.30 20.27
C LEU A 455 -13.07 7.16 19.07
N ASP A 456 -13.63 8.26 18.57
CA ASP A 456 -14.51 8.29 17.39
C ASP A 456 -13.85 7.61 16.18
N ARG A 457 -12.60 7.96 15.87
CA ARG A 457 -11.86 7.35 14.76
C ARG A 457 -11.54 5.88 15.00
N LEU A 458 -11.16 5.52 16.21
CA LEU A 458 -10.88 4.11 16.54
C LEU A 458 -12.14 3.24 16.52
N VAL A 459 -13.33 3.77 16.78
CA VAL A 459 -14.59 3.05 16.50
C VAL A 459 -14.64 2.66 15.03
N GLY A 460 -14.39 3.61 14.12
CA GLY A 460 -14.37 3.33 12.67
C GLY A 460 -13.29 2.31 12.27
N ALA A 461 -12.09 2.43 12.85
CA ALA A 461 -10.99 1.50 12.61
C ALA A 461 -11.33 0.07 13.06
N ASN A 462 -11.89 -0.09 14.26
CA ASN A 462 -12.25 -1.40 14.81
C ASN A 462 -13.40 -2.06 14.02
N LEU A 463 -14.38 -1.28 13.55
CA LEU A 463 -15.42 -1.81 12.65
C LEU A 463 -14.84 -2.29 11.32
N SER A 464 -13.86 -1.55 10.77
CA SER A 464 -13.16 -1.96 9.54
C SER A 464 -12.30 -3.22 9.75
N ALA A 465 -11.84 -3.44 10.99
CA ALA A 465 -11.12 -4.64 11.40
C ALA A 465 -12.05 -5.78 11.91
N PHE A 466 -13.37 -5.63 11.79
CA PHE A 466 -14.38 -6.60 12.23
C PHE A 466 -14.33 -6.94 13.73
N ASP A 467 -13.96 -5.97 14.56
CA ASP A 467 -14.10 -6.05 16.02
C ASP A 467 -15.19 -5.08 16.51
N PRO A 468 -16.48 -5.39 16.28
CA PRO A 468 -17.57 -4.52 16.70
C PRO A 468 -17.69 -4.43 18.22
N GLN A 469 -17.22 -5.43 18.97
CA GLN A 469 -17.23 -5.37 20.44
C GLN A 469 -16.20 -4.38 20.98
N ALA A 470 -15.01 -4.31 20.39
CA ALA A 470 -14.05 -3.26 20.72
C ALA A 470 -14.58 -1.88 20.32
N ALA A 471 -15.21 -1.77 19.15
CA ALA A 471 -15.85 -0.54 18.71
C ALA A 471 -16.95 -0.06 19.70
N GLU A 472 -17.79 -0.96 20.20
CA GLU A 472 -18.79 -0.64 21.23
C GLU A 472 -18.16 -0.15 22.54
N ARG A 473 -17.10 -0.82 23.03
CA ARG A 473 -16.38 -0.38 24.24
C ARG A 473 -15.75 1.01 24.07
N LEU A 474 -15.25 1.32 22.88
CA LEU A 474 -14.70 2.64 22.56
C LEU A 474 -15.82 3.69 22.47
N PHE A 475 -16.95 3.35 21.86
CA PHE A 475 -18.14 4.20 21.80
C PHE A 475 -18.64 4.59 23.20
N ASP A 476 -18.70 3.63 24.13
CA ASP A 476 -19.14 3.89 25.50
C ASP A 476 -18.23 4.87 26.25
N ALA A 477 -16.96 4.97 25.84
CA ALA A 477 -15.98 5.88 26.42
C ALA A 477 -16.02 7.31 25.84
N ILE A 478 -16.80 7.56 24.77
CA ILE A 478 -16.95 8.89 24.17
C ILE A 478 -17.89 9.73 25.03
N GLU A 479 -17.38 10.87 25.50
CA GLU A 479 -18.13 11.80 26.36
C GLU A 479 -18.82 12.91 25.55
N SER A 480 -18.19 13.39 24.47
CA SER A 480 -18.73 14.39 23.55
C SER A 480 -19.99 13.88 22.83
N PRO A 481 -21.14 14.57 22.96
CA PRO A 481 -22.38 14.17 22.28
C PRO A 481 -22.25 14.09 20.76
N ASP A 482 -21.55 15.04 20.13
CA ASP A 482 -21.37 15.09 18.67
C ASP A 482 -20.55 13.90 18.16
N LYS A 483 -19.45 13.58 18.84
CA LYS A 483 -18.62 12.41 18.51
C LYS A 483 -19.38 11.12 18.77
N ARG A 484 -20.15 11.07 19.86
CA ARG A 484 -20.99 9.91 20.19
C ARG A 484 -22.02 9.65 19.08
N ARG A 485 -22.71 10.67 18.57
CA ARG A 485 -23.64 10.54 17.43
C ARG A 485 -22.96 10.05 16.15
N GLY A 486 -21.77 10.58 15.85
CA GLY A 486 -20.96 10.13 14.71
C GLY A 486 -20.59 8.64 14.81
N ALA A 487 -20.12 8.21 15.98
CA ALA A 487 -19.80 6.82 16.27
C ALA A 487 -21.04 5.90 16.26
N ALA A 488 -22.16 6.34 16.82
CA ALA A 488 -23.44 5.61 16.76
C ALA A 488 -23.89 5.40 15.32
N SER A 489 -23.79 6.42 14.46
CA SER A 489 -24.15 6.32 13.04
C SER A 489 -23.33 5.25 12.31
N ARG A 490 -22.03 5.14 12.61
CA ARG A 490 -21.15 4.11 12.02
C ARG A 490 -21.50 2.71 12.55
N LEU A 491 -21.77 2.57 13.84
CA LEU A 491 -22.21 1.30 14.43
C LEU A 491 -23.57 0.85 13.88
N HIS A 492 -24.53 1.76 13.74
CA HIS A 492 -25.82 1.48 13.09
C HIS A 492 -25.61 0.97 11.67
N ARG A 493 -24.83 1.69 10.84
CA ARG A 493 -24.52 1.25 9.47
C ARG A 493 -23.89 -0.16 9.46
N TYR A 494 -22.90 -0.39 10.32
CA TYR A 494 -22.26 -1.69 10.44
C TYR A 494 -23.28 -2.80 10.78
N TYR A 495 -24.14 -2.58 11.78
CA TYR A 495 -25.15 -3.56 12.18
C TYR A 495 -26.37 -3.66 11.26
N THR A 496 -26.42 -2.86 10.19
CA THR A 496 -27.45 -2.96 9.15
C THR A 496 -26.88 -3.62 7.88
N GLU A 497 -25.65 -3.26 7.51
CA GLU A 497 -25.05 -3.61 6.22
C GLU A 497 -24.01 -4.74 6.35
N VAL A 498 -23.20 -4.74 7.41
CA VAL A 498 -22.01 -5.59 7.54
C VAL A 498 -22.31 -6.82 8.40
N ASP A 499 -22.87 -6.64 9.59
CA ASP A 499 -23.22 -7.73 10.52
C ASP A 499 -24.65 -7.53 11.05
N PRO A 500 -25.69 -7.92 10.28
CA PRO A 500 -27.05 -7.55 10.63
C PRO A 500 -27.51 -8.03 11.99
N ASN A 501 -27.81 -7.05 12.84
CA ASN A 501 -28.37 -7.27 14.16
C ASN A 501 -29.41 -6.19 14.40
N GLU A 502 -30.67 -6.48 14.05
CA GLU A 502 -31.77 -5.52 14.09
C GLU A 502 -31.89 -4.82 15.45
N ARG A 503 -31.70 -5.56 16.54
CA ARG A 503 -31.75 -5.00 17.89
C ARG A 503 -30.63 -3.99 18.13
N LYS A 504 -29.38 -4.32 17.78
CA LYS A 504 -28.26 -3.39 17.93
C LYS A 504 -28.37 -2.21 16.97
N ALA A 505 -28.76 -2.46 15.72
CA ALA A 505 -29.01 -1.43 14.72
C ALA A 505 -30.05 -0.41 15.21
N ALA A 506 -31.16 -0.86 15.80
CA ALA A 506 -32.17 0.01 16.39
C ALA A 506 -31.61 0.87 17.54
N VAL A 507 -30.85 0.27 18.46
CA VAL A 507 -30.20 0.99 19.56
C VAL A 507 -29.29 2.11 19.04
N PHE A 508 -28.41 1.81 18.09
CA PHE A 508 -27.48 2.82 17.57
C PHE A 508 -28.13 3.84 16.64
N ARG A 509 -29.23 3.48 15.96
CA ARG A 509 -30.04 4.45 15.21
C ARG A 509 -30.66 5.48 16.16
N ASP A 510 -31.25 5.02 17.26
CA ASP A 510 -31.89 5.91 18.22
C ASP A 510 -30.85 6.83 18.88
N LEU A 511 -29.68 6.29 19.26
CA LEU A 511 -28.54 7.08 19.77
C LEU A 511 -27.93 8.06 18.75
N ALA A 512 -28.05 7.78 17.45
CA ALA A 512 -27.62 8.70 16.41
C ALA A 512 -28.64 9.80 16.12
N ALA A 513 -29.92 9.54 16.38
CA ALA A 513 -31.05 10.43 16.12
C ALA A 513 -31.43 11.33 17.29
N ASP A 514 -30.89 11.10 18.49
CA ASP A 514 -31.04 12.00 19.65
C ASP A 514 -30.41 13.37 19.32
N GLU A 515 -31.20 14.21 18.68
CA GLU A 515 -31.04 15.66 18.69
C GLU A 515 -31.56 16.12 20.04
N ASP A 516 -30.65 16.43 20.97
CA ASP A 516 -31.05 17.06 22.23
C ASP A 516 -31.84 18.35 21.87
N PRO A 517 -33.13 18.47 22.27
CA PRO A 517 -34.01 19.57 21.87
C PRO A 517 -33.66 20.93 22.49
#